data_AF-A0A3A0GAF6-F1
#
_entry.id   AF-A0A3A0GAF6-F1
#
_cell.length_a   1.000
_cell.length_b   1.000
_cell.length_c   1.000
_cell.angle_alpha   90.00
_cell.angle_beta   90.00
_cell.angle_gamma   90.00
#
_symmetry.space_group_name_H-M   'P 1'
#
loop_
_entity.id
_entity.type
_entity.pdbx_description
1 polymer ?
#
loop_
_entity_poly.entity_id
_entity_poly.type
_entity_poly.pdbx_seq_one_letter_code
_entity_poly.pdbx_strand_id
1 'polypeptide(L)'
;MSAASKFTVLIAASLTICSVSQAAPSRVKLKGKMPRSGLSAITTDQNNLATTSTKQKFTLSPSSNKVRLAALQDDAVEAVTVFGIKKGSKVYNVANARAKGICAENAEAITAARLKAKRNSLITTSAAAALNIGTLRLDEENGMLYTKRTLPRNVLDTASGVGVDDNCVPSGFGKLGLSTQGSNSGNNLLAEEGGPVDDPDSDGIPNPFDVDDDGDGVLDNDDQNSIGGGVDDADGPKSFWVFSNFHQNMEESLNANAMSVNDDRINQALRIAAGLAIQVIGDGDINDVELDCGELEYCSQGGVGRGKEPFPDGLEFPEEFDSDGDGLGLITPGDSGDFQLGCFADAASGYAAKDKIKPGDVFLQKYLNESNKEVEVPGMLNFIFHTTPAVKTVVTGVQTYTPSYPVISGDAGTSANCFQVPASGDVIVTLTVWRPQRPPIPGSGESGFIDMGNLRLITNIPNGPCSGGPGMGCENGPGLCPSSVYSTTDSNLAIESDGLQDSMGDLPADSSQTFTYTINLTDCIETVSGVTWDAGESVTVPIQMKNVYGDNAAQNICFVR
;
A
#
# COMPACT_ATOMS: atom_id res chain seq x y z
N MET A 1 80.86 -13.59 -9.00
CA MET A 1 81.18 -14.00 -7.62
C MET A 1 80.60 -12.96 -6.68
N SER A 2 79.60 -13.35 -5.87
CA SER A 2 79.06 -12.67 -4.66
C SER A 2 78.55 -11.23 -4.81
N ALA A 3 77.41 -10.79 -4.29
CA ALA A 3 76.54 -11.32 -3.25
C ALA A 3 75.10 -10.82 -3.49
N ALA A 4 74.14 -11.66 -3.12
CA ALA A 4 72.72 -11.36 -3.09
C ALA A 4 72.41 -10.29 -2.04
N SER A 5 71.54 -9.33 -2.39
CA SER A 5 70.77 -8.57 -1.41
C SER A 5 69.31 -8.52 -1.84
N LYS A 6 68.45 -8.77 -0.85
CA LYS A 6 67.06 -9.19 -0.94
C LYS A 6 66.16 -8.03 -1.37
N PHE A 7 65.34 -8.27 -2.40
CA PHE A 7 64.18 -7.45 -2.73
C PHE A 7 63.04 -7.84 -1.77
N THR A 8 62.72 -6.94 -0.83
CA THR A 8 61.50 -7.06 -0.01
C THR A 8 60.34 -6.49 -0.81
N VAL A 9 59.49 -7.37 -1.31
CA VAL A 9 58.19 -7.03 -1.91
C VAL A 9 57.25 -6.61 -0.78
N LEU A 10 56.82 -5.34 -0.78
CA LEU A 10 55.65 -4.90 -0.02
C LEU A 10 54.41 -5.50 -0.71
N ILE A 11 53.86 -6.58 -0.14
CA ILE A 11 52.49 -7.00 -0.44
C ILE A 11 51.59 -6.13 0.44
N ALA A 12 50.91 -5.17 -0.19
CA ALA A 12 49.74 -4.53 0.41
C ALA A 12 48.65 -5.59 0.51
N ALA A 13 48.47 -6.17 1.70
CA ALA A 13 47.29 -6.95 2.01
C ALA A 13 46.12 -5.97 2.12
N SER A 14 45.28 -5.93 1.08
CA SER A 14 43.95 -5.33 1.16
C SER A 14 43.19 -6.01 2.29
N LEU A 15 42.97 -5.27 3.37
CA LEU A 15 42.11 -5.65 4.47
C LEU A 15 40.67 -5.50 3.97
N THR A 16 40.11 -6.56 3.39
CA THR A 16 38.67 -6.66 3.18
C THR A 16 38.02 -6.75 4.55
N ILE A 17 37.47 -5.63 5.03
CA ILE A 17 36.58 -5.62 6.17
C ILE A 17 35.26 -6.25 5.69
N CYS A 18 35.14 -7.57 5.80
CA CYS A 18 33.83 -8.20 5.89
C CYS A 18 33.28 -7.91 7.28
N SER A 19 32.59 -6.79 7.45
CA SER A 19 31.71 -6.58 8.59
C SER A 19 30.37 -7.27 8.31
N VAL A 20 30.34 -8.59 8.52
CA VAL A 20 29.09 -9.29 8.82
C VAL A 20 29.00 -9.40 10.33
N SER A 21 28.31 -8.45 10.96
CA SER A 21 27.91 -8.58 12.36
C SER A 21 26.67 -9.48 12.45
N GLN A 22 26.85 -10.81 12.35
CA GLN A 22 25.82 -11.74 12.78
C GLN A 22 25.73 -11.71 14.31
N ALA A 23 24.57 -11.33 14.85
CA ALA A 23 24.27 -11.44 16.27
C ALA A 23 24.43 -12.90 16.71
N ALA A 24 25.21 -13.15 17.78
CA ALA A 24 25.40 -14.50 18.30
C ALA A 24 24.06 -15.05 18.83
N PRO A 25 23.65 -16.28 18.47
CA PRO A 25 22.37 -16.84 18.88
C PRO A 25 22.24 -16.94 20.40
N SER A 26 21.03 -16.73 20.92
CA SER A 26 20.79 -16.83 22.36
C SER A 26 21.16 -18.25 22.85
N ARG A 27 21.89 -18.32 23.97
CA ARG A 27 22.24 -19.61 24.60
C ARG A 27 21.05 -20.30 25.29
N VAL A 28 19.82 -19.79 25.11
CA VAL A 28 18.63 -20.23 25.86
C VAL A 28 17.57 -20.79 24.92
N LYS A 29 17.19 -22.05 25.10
CA LYS A 29 16.21 -22.76 24.25
C LYS A 29 14.78 -22.57 24.74
N LEU A 30 13.81 -22.42 23.85
CA LEU A 30 12.39 -22.53 24.18
C LEU A 30 11.91 -23.98 23.99
N LYS A 31 11.20 -24.54 24.97
CA LYS A 31 10.66 -25.91 24.91
C LYS A 31 9.18 -25.92 25.23
N GLY A 32 8.39 -26.69 24.49
CA GLY A 32 6.97 -26.85 24.74
C GLY A 32 6.40 -28.09 24.06
N LYS A 33 5.08 -28.26 24.19
CA LYS A 33 4.33 -29.30 23.48
C LYS A 33 3.08 -28.71 22.83
N MET A 34 2.93 -28.89 21.53
CA MET A 34 1.72 -28.56 20.77
C MET A 34 0.52 -29.44 21.17
N PRO A 35 -0.71 -28.93 21.04
CA PRO A 35 -1.91 -29.61 21.53
C PRO A 35 -2.22 -30.89 20.75
N ARG A 36 -1.99 -30.90 19.43
CA ARG A 36 -2.17 -32.06 18.53
C ARG A 36 -0.97 -32.23 17.58
N SER A 37 -0.86 -33.41 16.98
CA SER A 37 0.08 -33.66 15.87
C SER A 37 -0.42 -32.94 14.61
N GLY A 38 0.50 -32.58 13.70
CA GLY A 38 0.17 -31.79 12.51
C GLY A 38 0.38 -30.28 12.68
N LEU A 39 0.59 -29.80 13.91
CA LEU A 39 0.94 -28.41 14.18
C LEU A 39 2.46 -28.22 14.30
N SER A 40 2.99 -27.26 13.56
CA SER A 40 4.37 -26.79 13.66
C SER A 40 4.48 -25.62 14.63
N ALA A 41 5.56 -25.55 15.40
CA ALA A 41 5.86 -24.43 16.29
C ALA A 41 6.77 -23.44 15.59
N ILE A 42 6.39 -22.16 15.52
CA ILE A 42 7.25 -21.07 15.03
C ILE A 42 7.46 -20.03 16.13
N THR A 43 8.71 -19.66 16.40
CA THR A 43 9.03 -18.49 17.23
C THR A 43 9.71 -17.44 16.41
N THR A 44 9.26 -16.20 16.51
CA THR A 44 10.01 -15.02 16.11
C THR A 44 10.64 -14.37 17.33
N ASP A 45 11.82 -13.80 17.12
CA ASP A 45 12.54 -13.06 18.14
C ASP A 45 12.42 -11.55 17.90
N GLN A 46 13.05 -10.70 18.73
CA GLN A 46 12.92 -9.24 18.59
C GLN A 46 13.61 -8.66 17.34
N ASN A 47 14.36 -9.47 16.60
CA ASN A 47 14.98 -9.12 15.32
C ASN A 47 14.26 -9.86 14.17
N ASN A 48 13.04 -10.37 14.41
CA ASN A 48 12.19 -11.07 13.45
C ASN A 48 12.75 -12.36 12.87
N LEU A 49 13.82 -12.89 13.49
CA LEU A 49 14.40 -14.16 13.08
C LEU A 49 13.53 -15.31 13.58
N ALA A 50 13.00 -16.07 12.62
CA ALA A 50 12.14 -17.20 12.87
C ALA A 50 12.93 -18.47 13.20
N THR A 51 12.40 -19.31 14.08
CA THR A 51 12.85 -20.69 14.25
C THR A 51 11.62 -21.59 14.32
N THR A 52 11.60 -22.65 13.49
CA THR A 52 10.46 -23.56 13.38
C THR A 52 10.76 -24.96 13.92
N SER A 53 9.70 -25.70 14.28
CA SER A 53 9.77 -27.12 14.60
C SER A 53 8.46 -27.82 14.30
N THR A 54 8.50 -28.79 13.41
CA THR A 54 7.37 -29.67 13.06
C THR A 54 7.07 -30.73 14.14
N LYS A 55 7.87 -30.78 15.22
CA LYS A 55 7.70 -31.77 16.27
C LYS A 55 6.65 -31.30 17.26
N GLN A 56 5.66 -32.17 17.54
CA GLN A 56 4.69 -31.91 18.60
C GLN A 56 5.37 -31.56 19.95
N LYS A 57 6.51 -32.18 20.25
CA LYS A 57 7.43 -31.73 21.32
C LYS A 57 8.56 -30.93 20.68
N PHE A 58 8.52 -29.61 20.79
CA PHE A 58 9.48 -28.74 20.13
C PHE A 58 10.61 -28.28 21.06
N THR A 59 11.74 -27.93 20.45
CA THR A 59 12.84 -27.21 21.09
C THR A 59 13.38 -26.20 20.07
N LEU A 60 13.16 -24.93 20.33
CA LEU A 60 13.55 -23.82 19.45
C LEU A 60 14.75 -23.08 20.06
N SER A 61 15.64 -22.57 19.21
CA SER A 61 16.88 -21.86 19.62
C SER A 61 16.89 -20.45 19.01
N PRO A 62 16.02 -19.55 19.49
CA PRO A 62 15.87 -18.20 18.97
C PRO A 62 17.14 -17.37 19.20
N SER A 63 17.44 -16.45 18.29
CA SER A 63 18.62 -15.60 18.33
C SER A 63 18.57 -14.54 19.44
N SER A 64 17.38 -14.10 19.85
CA SER A 64 17.15 -13.16 20.94
C SER A 64 16.55 -13.78 22.21
N ASN A 65 16.60 -13.00 23.29
CA ASN A 65 16.08 -13.32 24.60
C ASN A 65 14.59 -12.93 24.80
N LYS A 66 13.92 -12.35 23.80
CA LYS A 66 12.47 -12.10 23.80
C LYS A 66 11.87 -12.85 22.61
N VAL A 67 10.79 -13.60 22.85
CA VAL A 67 10.16 -14.44 21.82
C VAL A 67 8.65 -14.40 21.85
N ARG A 68 8.07 -14.42 20.64
CA ARG A 68 6.66 -14.76 20.38
C ARG A 68 6.59 -16.21 19.89
N LEU A 69 5.40 -16.82 19.93
CA LEU A 69 5.20 -18.21 19.50
C LEU A 69 3.84 -18.35 18.80
N ALA A 70 3.80 -19.04 17.67
CA ALA A 70 2.57 -19.44 17.00
C ALA A 70 2.59 -20.93 16.63
N ALA A 71 1.41 -21.47 16.34
CA ALA A 71 1.23 -22.75 15.66
C ALA A 71 0.97 -22.49 14.18
N LEU A 72 1.61 -23.30 13.33
CA LEU A 72 1.29 -23.41 11.92
C LEU A 72 0.58 -24.74 11.65
N GLN A 73 -0.42 -24.72 10.78
CA GLN A 73 -0.98 -25.90 10.14
C GLN A 73 -0.87 -25.69 8.63
N ASP A 74 -0.25 -26.64 7.92
CA ASP A 74 -0.06 -26.54 6.47
C ASP A 74 0.54 -25.17 6.05
N ASP A 75 1.54 -24.74 6.83
CA ASP A 75 2.28 -23.48 6.70
C ASP A 75 1.48 -22.17 6.88
N ALA A 76 0.18 -22.25 7.14
CA ALA A 76 -0.66 -21.14 7.60
C ALA A 76 -0.65 -20.99 9.12
N VAL A 77 -0.78 -19.76 9.62
CA VAL A 77 -0.87 -19.49 11.06
C VAL A 77 -2.23 -19.95 11.60
N GLU A 78 -2.24 -21.08 12.29
CA GLU A 78 -3.42 -21.64 12.95
C GLU A 78 -3.77 -20.84 14.23
N ALA A 79 -2.76 -20.49 15.02
CA ALA A 79 -3.00 -19.83 16.31
C ALA A 79 -1.78 -19.14 16.93
N VAL A 80 -2.00 -18.00 17.59
CA VAL A 80 -0.96 -17.22 18.29
C VAL A 80 -0.96 -17.51 19.78
N THR A 81 0.23 -17.53 20.41
CA THR A 81 0.36 -17.88 21.84
C THR A 81 0.20 -16.69 22.78
N VAL A 82 -0.79 -16.77 23.66
CA VAL A 82 -0.89 -15.96 24.88
C VAL A 82 -0.21 -16.68 26.04
N PHE A 83 0.89 -16.09 26.53
CA PHE A 83 1.70 -16.65 27.61
C PHE A 83 1.10 -16.41 29.01
N GLY A 84 0.23 -15.40 29.15
CA GLY A 84 -0.54 -15.14 30.37
C GLY A 84 -1.39 -13.88 30.29
N ILE A 85 -2.27 -13.69 31.28
CA ILE A 85 -3.13 -12.52 31.46
C ILE A 85 -2.68 -11.78 32.73
N LYS A 86 -2.32 -10.52 32.60
CA LYS A 86 -1.92 -9.61 33.67
C LYS A 86 -3.12 -8.78 34.11
N LYS A 87 -3.35 -8.70 35.42
CA LYS A 87 -4.28 -7.73 36.03
C LYS A 87 -3.60 -7.11 37.22
N GLY A 88 -3.21 -5.84 37.09
CA GLY A 88 -2.30 -5.15 38.02
C GLY A 88 -0.96 -5.87 38.19
N SER A 89 -0.61 -6.27 39.42
CA SER A 89 0.66 -6.93 39.74
C SER A 89 0.65 -8.45 39.57
N LYS A 90 -0.51 -9.06 39.28
CA LYS A 90 -0.67 -10.52 39.20
C LYS A 90 -0.74 -10.99 37.74
N VAL A 91 -0.25 -12.21 37.50
CA VAL A 91 -0.34 -12.90 36.21
C VAL A 91 -1.05 -14.23 36.39
N TYR A 92 -1.96 -14.54 35.47
CA TYR A 92 -2.76 -15.75 35.40
C TYR A 92 -2.51 -16.44 34.06
N ASN A 93 -2.72 -17.75 33.95
CA ASN A 93 -2.94 -18.33 32.61
C ASN A 93 -4.38 -18.04 32.16
N VAL A 94 -4.63 -18.13 30.86
CA VAL A 94 -5.93 -17.81 30.23
C VAL A 94 -7.09 -18.57 30.88
N ALA A 95 -6.97 -19.88 31.09
CA ALA A 95 -8.04 -20.68 31.70
C ALA A 95 -8.37 -20.22 33.13
N ASN A 96 -7.37 -19.89 33.93
CA ASN A 96 -7.56 -19.35 35.28
C ASN A 96 -8.11 -17.91 35.27
N ALA A 97 -7.80 -17.14 34.23
CA ALA A 97 -8.32 -15.79 34.07
C ALA A 97 -9.82 -15.81 33.72
N ARG A 98 -10.21 -16.66 32.76
CA ARG A 98 -11.61 -16.92 32.40
C ARG A 98 -12.41 -17.44 33.60
N ALA A 99 -11.91 -18.46 34.30
CA ALA A 99 -12.59 -19.04 35.45
C ALA A 99 -12.80 -18.06 36.63
N LYS A 100 -12.07 -16.94 36.64
CA LYS A 100 -12.17 -15.89 37.66
C LYS A 100 -12.87 -14.63 37.18
N GLY A 101 -13.33 -14.58 35.93
CA GLY A 101 -13.96 -13.40 35.34
C GLY A 101 -13.06 -12.16 35.34
N ILE A 102 -11.74 -12.34 35.15
CA ILE A 102 -10.78 -11.24 35.21
C ILE A 102 -10.30 -10.76 33.83
N CYS A 103 -10.94 -11.22 32.75
CA CYS A 103 -10.61 -10.83 31.39
C CYS A 103 -11.08 -9.40 31.04
N ALA A 104 -11.99 -8.80 31.82
CA ALA A 104 -12.49 -7.45 31.60
C ALA A 104 -11.65 -6.35 32.28
N GLU A 105 -11.75 -5.11 31.78
CA GLU A 105 -11.23 -3.82 32.26
C GLU A 105 -9.85 -3.86 32.96
N ASN A 106 -8.85 -3.27 32.30
CA ASN A 106 -7.45 -3.17 32.75
C ASN A 106 -6.72 -4.52 32.88
N ALA A 107 -7.24 -5.56 32.22
CA ALA A 107 -6.55 -6.81 32.01
C ALA A 107 -5.74 -6.74 30.71
N GLU A 108 -4.55 -7.33 30.71
CA GLU A 108 -3.63 -7.32 29.57
C GLU A 108 -3.16 -8.75 29.25
N ALA A 109 -3.28 -9.19 28.00
CA ALA A 109 -2.59 -10.37 27.50
C ALA A 109 -1.10 -10.12 27.32
N ILE A 110 -0.29 -11.12 27.67
CA ILE A 110 1.15 -11.13 27.46
C ILE A 110 1.46 -12.08 26.32
N THR A 111 1.84 -11.54 25.17
CA THR A 111 2.11 -12.28 23.92
C THR A 111 3.58 -12.63 23.72
N ALA A 112 4.47 -12.17 24.60
CA ALA A 112 5.91 -12.46 24.53
C ALA A 112 6.50 -13.01 25.84
N ALA A 113 7.45 -13.94 25.70
CA ALA A 113 8.22 -14.51 26.79
C ALA A 113 9.68 -14.02 26.77
N ARG A 114 10.30 -13.91 27.96
CA ARG A 114 11.71 -13.53 28.14
C ARG A 114 12.56 -14.75 28.51
N LEU A 115 13.49 -15.12 27.62
CA LEU A 115 14.47 -16.18 27.78
C LEU A 115 15.70 -15.66 28.55
N LYS A 116 15.75 -15.93 29.86
CA LYS A 116 16.89 -15.53 30.70
C LYS A 116 17.87 -16.68 30.89
N ALA A 117 19.15 -16.43 30.63
CA ALA A 117 20.22 -17.30 31.10
C ALA A 117 20.26 -17.28 32.64
N LYS A 118 20.51 -18.42 33.28
CA LYS A 118 20.72 -18.46 34.74
C LYS A 118 21.93 -17.61 35.10
N ARG A 119 21.74 -16.56 35.92
CA ARG A 119 22.79 -15.63 36.35
C ARG A 119 23.87 -16.22 37.27
N ASN A 120 23.79 -17.51 37.61
CA ASN A 120 24.76 -18.21 38.44
C ASN A 120 25.17 -19.53 37.77
N SER A 121 26.27 -19.54 37.05
CA SER A 121 27.26 -20.62 37.16
C SER A 121 28.53 -20.29 36.38
N LEU A 122 29.62 -20.09 37.12
CA LEU A 122 31.00 -20.06 36.65
C LEU A 122 31.48 -21.51 36.35
N ILE A 123 30.62 -22.33 35.74
CA ILE A 123 30.88 -23.76 35.50
C ILE A 123 30.65 -24.09 34.03
N THR A 124 31.75 -24.51 33.42
CA THR A 124 31.97 -25.03 32.07
C THR A 124 31.27 -26.37 31.84
N THR A 125 29.93 -26.40 31.87
CA THR A 125 29.17 -27.54 31.31
C THR A 125 28.06 -27.08 30.38
N SER A 126 28.09 -27.67 29.19
CA SER A 126 27.40 -27.39 27.93
C SER A 126 25.88 -27.66 27.91
N ALA A 127 25.16 -27.36 28.99
CA ALA A 127 23.70 -27.40 28.98
C ALA A 127 23.13 -25.99 28.71
N ALA A 128 22.71 -25.74 27.46
CA ALA A 128 21.93 -24.54 27.12
C ALA A 128 20.74 -24.41 28.11
N ALA A 129 20.63 -23.26 28.78
CA ALA A 129 19.47 -23.00 29.63
C ALA A 129 18.19 -23.13 28.78
N ALA A 130 17.08 -23.60 29.34
CA ALA A 130 15.85 -23.74 28.57
C ALA A 130 14.64 -23.20 29.33
N LEU A 131 13.85 -22.34 28.68
CA LEU A 131 12.51 -22.00 29.14
C LEU A 131 11.57 -23.09 28.65
N ASN A 132 11.05 -23.90 29.57
CA ASN A 132 9.96 -24.82 29.27
C ASN A 132 8.63 -24.09 29.49
N ILE A 133 7.72 -24.07 28.53
CA ILE A 133 6.39 -23.47 28.67
C ILE A 133 5.29 -24.50 28.94
N GLY A 134 5.61 -25.79 28.86
CA GLY A 134 4.70 -26.90 29.09
C GLY A 134 3.85 -27.24 27.86
N THR A 135 2.70 -27.86 28.10
CA THR A 135 1.72 -28.17 27.06
C THR A 135 0.84 -26.96 26.80
N LEU A 136 0.69 -26.62 25.52
CA LEU A 136 -0.23 -25.59 25.06
C LEU A 136 -1.63 -26.18 24.89
N ARG A 137 -2.64 -25.32 25.01
CA ARG A 137 -4.01 -25.59 24.60
C ARG A 137 -4.34 -24.73 23.40
N LEU A 138 -5.08 -25.31 22.46
CA LEU A 138 -5.70 -24.61 21.36
C LEU A 138 -7.11 -24.22 21.77
N ASP A 139 -7.46 -22.98 21.47
CA ASP A 139 -8.79 -22.42 21.47
C ASP A 139 -9.13 -22.15 20.01
N GLU A 140 -9.74 -23.14 19.37
CA GLU A 140 -10.01 -23.13 17.92
C GLU A 140 -10.99 -22.00 17.55
N GLU A 141 -12.00 -21.79 18.40
CA GLU A 141 -13.01 -20.73 18.23
C GLU A 141 -12.40 -19.33 18.18
N ASN A 142 -11.32 -19.11 18.91
CA ASN A 142 -10.69 -17.79 19.02
C ASN A 142 -9.30 -17.73 18.37
N GLY A 143 -8.86 -18.77 17.64
CA GLY A 143 -7.52 -18.82 17.01
C GLY A 143 -6.35 -18.69 17.98
N MET A 144 -6.50 -19.14 19.24
CA MET A 144 -5.53 -18.87 20.32
C MET A 144 -4.84 -20.11 20.85
N LEU A 145 -3.52 -20.00 21.02
CA LEU A 145 -2.75 -20.90 21.89
C LEU A 145 -2.56 -20.29 23.27
N TYR A 146 -2.63 -21.10 24.31
CA TYR A 146 -2.26 -20.63 25.65
C TYR A 146 -1.62 -21.71 26.51
N THR A 147 -0.80 -21.25 27.47
CA THR A 147 -0.09 -22.16 28.37
C THR A 147 -1.06 -22.80 29.38
N LYS A 148 -0.99 -24.13 29.54
CA LYS A 148 -1.81 -24.83 30.56
C LYS A 148 -1.43 -24.45 32.00
N ARG A 149 -0.21 -23.96 32.22
CA ARG A 149 0.33 -23.58 33.52
C ARG A 149 0.61 -22.09 33.56
N THR A 150 0.43 -21.46 34.71
CA THR A 150 0.86 -20.07 34.91
C THR A 150 2.39 -20.00 34.87
N LEU A 151 2.94 -19.17 33.99
CA LEU A 151 4.37 -18.92 33.91
C LEU A 151 4.82 -17.89 34.96
N PRO A 152 6.04 -18.00 35.51
CA PRO A 152 6.59 -16.99 36.42
C PRO A 152 6.68 -15.60 35.77
N ARG A 153 6.32 -14.54 36.52
CA ARG A 153 6.33 -13.16 36.00
C ARG A 153 7.69 -12.72 35.43
N ASN A 154 8.79 -13.24 35.97
CA ASN A 154 10.15 -12.86 35.56
C ASN A 154 10.59 -13.45 34.20
N VAL A 155 9.83 -14.39 33.63
CA VAL A 155 10.04 -14.95 32.28
C VAL A 155 9.02 -14.44 31.26
N LEU A 156 8.22 -13.43 31.63
CA LEU A 156 7.18 -12.85 30.80
C LEU A 156 7.50 -11.40 30.48
N ASP A 157 7.12 -10.93 29.30
CA ASP A 157 7.23 -9.53 28.95
C ASP A 157 6.03 -8.71 29.45
N THR A 158 5.96 -8.49 30.76
CA THR A 158 4.82 -7.79 31.37
C THR A 158 4.76 -6.28 31.10
N ALA A 159 5.73 -5.75 30.34
CA ALA A 159 5.80 -4.35 29.94
C ALA A 159 5.00 -4.08 28.65
N SER A 160 4.81 -5.09 27.80
CA SER A 160 4.19 -4.99 26.47
C SER A 160 2.86 -5.75 26.44
N GLY A 161 2.00 -5.49 27.44
CA GLY A 161 0.70 -6.16 27.55
C GLY A 161 -0.33 -5.55 26.61
N VAL A 162 -1.19 -6.38 26.03
CA VAL A 162 -2.26 -5.96 25.08
C VAL A 162 -3.61 -6.06 25.76
N GLY A 163 -4.52 -5.11 25.56
CA GLY A 163 -5.88 -5.19 26.10
C GLY A 163 -6.58 -6.50 25.71
N VAL A 164 -7.55 -6.95 26.50
CA VAL A 164 -8.31 -8.18 26.21
C VAL A 164 -9.81 -7.94 26.35
N ASP A 165 -10.60 -8.72 25.60
CA ASP A 165 -12.04 -8.80 25.74
C ASP A 165 -12.47 -9.68 26.94
N ASP A 166 -13.78 -9.86 27.13
CA ASP A 166 -14.35 -10.68 28.20
C ASP A 166 -13.97 -12.18 28.12
N ASN A 167 -13.52 -12.64 26.95
CA ASN A 167 -13.04 -13.99 26.69
C ASN A 167 -11.52 -14.13 26.81
N CYS A 168 -10.82 -13.11 27.32
CA CYS A 168 -9.35 -13.06 27.40
C CYS A 168 -8.69 -13.14 26.02
N VAL A 169 -9.42 -12.82 24.96
CA VAL A 169 -8.90 -12.67 23.61
C VAL A 169 -8.28 -11.28 23.51
N PRO A 170 -7.00 -11.16 23.13
CA PRO A 170 -6.37 -9.86 22.95
C PRO A 170 -7.15 -8.97 21.96
N SER A 171 -7.22 -7.67 22.19
CA SER A 171 -7.70 -6.74 21.17
C SER A 171 -6.76 -6.80 19.97
N GLY A 172 -7.30 -7.00 18.76
CA GLY A 172 -6.49 -7.21 17.54
C GLY A 172 -6.03 -8.65 17.30
N PHE A 173 -6.64 -9.61 17.98
CA PHE A 173 -6.32 -11.03 17.81
C PHE A 173 -6.91 -11.59 16.49
N GLY A 174 -6.14 -12.41 15.78
CA GLY A 174 -6.33 -12.72 14.36
C GLY A 174 -5.38 -11.96 13.42
N LYS A 175 -4.82 -10.82 13.89
CA LYS A 175 -3.87 -9.95 13.16
C LYS A 175 -2.44 -10.00 13.74
N LEU A 176 -1.99 -11.18 14.20
CA LEU A 176 -0.65 -11.42 14.79
C LEU A 176 -0.20 -10.48 15.95
N GLY A 177 -1.12 -9.73 16.58
CA GLY A 177 -0.81 -8.80 17.67
C GLY A 177 -0.94 -7.31 17.33
N LEU A 178 -1.61 -6.95 16.23
CA LEU A 178 -2.03 -5.58 15.91
C LEU A 178 -3.17 -5.10 16.84
N SER A 179 -2.80 -4.71 18.06
CA SER A 179 -3.66 -4.04 19.02
C SER A 179 -4.08 -2.66 18.50
N THR A 180 -5.39 -2.41 18.43
CA THR A 180 -5.93 -1.05 18.43
C THR A 180 -5.51 -0.38 19.74
N GLN A 181 -4.55 0.55 19.62
CA GLN A 181 -3.82 1.31 20.65
C GLN A 181 -2.50 0.71 21.11
N GLY A 182 -1.43 1.40 20.70
CA GLY A 182 -0.24 1.61 21.52
C GLY A 182 1.08 1.02 20.99
N SER A 183 1.54 1.51 19.85
CA SER A 183 2.95 1.58 19.43
C SER A 183 3.73 0.27 19.20
N ASN A 184 4.03 0.09 17.92
CA ASN A 184 5.25 -0.47 17.34
C ASN A 184 5.43 -2.00 17.30
N SER A 185 5.99 -2.42 16.17
CA SER A 185 6.51 -3.75 15.85
C SER A 185 5.46 -4.77 15.40
N GLY A 186 5.02 -4.61 14.16
CA GLY A 186 5.64 -5.32 13.06
C GLY A 186 5.87 -6.82 13.12
N ASN A 187 5.82 -7.38 11.91
CA ASN A 187 6.47 -8.58 11.42
C ASN A 187 5.63 -9.86 11.19
N ASN A 188 5.47 -10.09 9.88
CA ASN A 188 5.75 -11.31 9.12
C ASN A 188 4.62 -12.34 8.90
N LEU A 189 3.94 -12.16 7.77
CA LEU A 189 3.64 -13.16 6.74
C LEU A 189 4.42 -12.65 5.51
N LEU A 190 5.36 -13.32 4.85
CA LEU A 190 5.38 -14.66 4.26
C LEU A 190 6.85 -15.09 4.09
N ALA A 191 7.18 -16.37 4.24
CA ALA A 191 8.47 -16.89 3.78
C ALA A 191 8.36 -18.36 3.34
N GLU A 192 8.32 -18.57 2.03
CA GLU A 192 9.00 -19.63 1.26
C GLU A 192 9.06 -19.12 -0.21
N GLU A 193 10.15 -19.12 -0.97
CA GLU A 193 11.57 -19.38 -0.78
C GLU A 193 12.36 -18.29 -1.53
N GLY A 194 13.48 -17.82 -0.96
CA GLY A 194 14.54 -17.14 -1.73
C GLY A 194 14.73 -15.63 -1.52
N GLY A 195 15.09 -15.19 -0.31
CA GLY A 195 15.61 -13.82 -0.05
C GLY A 195 15.33 -13.35 1.38
N PRO A 196 16.16 -12.48 1.99
CA PRO A 196 15.85 -11.87 3.29
C PRO A 196 14.58 -11.02 3.15
N VAL A 197 13.61 -11.20 4.05
CA VAL A 197 12.48 -10.27 4.18
C VAL A 197 13.00 -9.11 5.00
N ASP A 198 13.53 -8.11 4.31
CA ASP A 198 13.97 -6.86 4.92
C ASP A 198 12.73 -6.07 5.42
N ASP A 199 12.88 -5.40 6.56
CA ASP A 199 12.00 -4.37 7.20
C ASP A 199 12.98 -3.36 7.85
N PRO A 200 13.74 -2.59 7.02
CA PRO A 200 14.85 -1.75 7.46
C PRO A 200 14.46 -0.61 8.41
N ASP A 201 13.28 -0.01 8.23
CA ASP A 201 12.81 1.15 8.98
C ASP A 201 12.11 0.79 10.31
N SER A 202 11.69 -0.48 10.43
CA SER A 202 11.09 -1.09 11.62
C SER A 202 9.69 -0.55 12.00
N ASP A 203 8.93 -0.02 11.04
CA ASP A 203 7.55 0.40 11.25
C ASP A 203 6.59 -0.80 11.43
N GLY A 204 7.00 -1.93 10.85
CA GLY A 204 6.36 -3.22 11.00
C GLY A 204 5.57 -3.75 9.82
N ILE A 205 5.64 -3.09 8.68
CA ILE A 205 5.17 -3.58 7.41
C ILE A 205 6.36 -4.27 6.69
N PRO A 206 6.25 -5.51 6.20
CA PRO A 206 7.35 -6.11 5.44
C PRO A 206 7.56 -5.36 4.11
N ASN A 207 8.80 -5.14 3.64
CA ASN A 207 9.11 -4.36 2.43
C ASN A 207 8.19 -4.59 1.20
N PRO A 208 7.70 -5.81 0.88
CA PRO A 208 6.76 -5.99 -0.24
C PRO A 208 5.41 -5.28 -0.08
N PHE A 209 5.10 -4.78 1.11
CA PHE A 209 3.85 -4.13 1.49
C PHE A 209 4.09 -2.78 2.19
N ASP A 210 5.35 -2.44 2.46
CA ASP A 210 5.76 -1.18 3.04
C ASP A 210 5.63 -0.07 2.00
N VAL A 211 5.35 1.14 2.44
CA VAL A 211 5.20 2.31 1.58
C VAL A 211 6.40 3.25 1.71
N ASP A 212 7.33 3.03 2.64
CA ASP A 212 8.57 3.80 2.90
C ASP A 212 9.57 2.88 3.63
N ASP A 213 10.10 1.87 2.91
CA ASP A 213 10.87 0.73 3.43
C ASP A 213 12.18 1.09 4.13
N ASP A 214 12.67 2.32 3.96
CA ASP A 214 13.85 2.84 4.64
C ASP A 214 13.57 4.01 5.61
N GLY A 215 12.31 4.45 5.68
CA GLY A 215 11.80 5.45 6.61
C GLY A 215 12.39 6.84 6.39
N ASP A 216 12.80 7.15 5.16
CA ASP A 216 13.42 8.42 4.80
C ASP A 216 12.42 9.53 4.45
N GLY A 217 11.13 9.18 4.36
CA GLY A 217 10.02 10.09 4.07
C GLY A 217 9.71 10.24 2.58
N VAL A 218 10.36 9.48 1.71
CA VAL A 218 10.00 9.23 0.31
C VAL A 218 9.30 7.89 0.24
N LEU A 219 8.17 7.81 -0.46
CA LEU A 219 7.49 6.52 -0.57
C LEU A 219 8.36 5.54 -1.39
N ASP A 220 8.36 4.24 -1.09
CA ASP A 220 9.08 3.21 -1.87
C ASP A 220 8.83 3.30 -3.38
N ASN A 221 7.60 3.71 -3.70
CA ASN A 221 7.10 3.85 -5.06
C ASN A 221 7.78 5.01 -5.83
N ASP A 222 8.44 5.88 -5.08
CA ASP A 222 9.10 7.11 -5.46
C ASP A 222 10.60 7.08 -5.08
N ASP A 223 11.08 6.06 -4.36
CA ASP A 223 12.49 5.89 -4.04
C ASP A 223 13.27 5.18 -5.17
N GLN A 224 14.41 5.76 -5.58
CA GLN A 224 15.28 5.19 -6.62
C GLN A 224 16.18 4.06 -6.09
N ASN A 225 16.20 3.80 -4.78
CA ASN A 225 16.96 2.71 -4.18
C ASN A 225 16.14 1.43 -3.97
N SER A 226 14.82 1.45 -4.18
CA SER A 226 13.96 0.28 -4.10
C SER A 226 14.22 -0.66 -5.28
N ILE A 227 14.75 -1.85 -5.00
CA ILE A 227 15.10 -2.85 -6.03
C ILE A 227 13.82 -3.40 -6.64
N GLY A 228 13.51 -2.95 -7.86
CA GLY A 228 12.35 -3.36 -8.63
C GLY A 228 12.20 -4.87 -8.81
N GLY A 229 10.95 -5.32 -8.86
CA GLY A 229 10.61 -6.70 -9.13
C GLY A 229 9.13 -6.87 -9.48
N GLY A 230 8.74 -6.48 -10.69
CA GLY A 230 7.55 -7.06 -11.31
C GLY A 230 7.77 -8.57 -11.43
N VAL A 231 6.90 -9.36 -10.80
CA VAL A 231 6.99 -10.82 -10.80
C VAL A 231 6.07 -11.37 -11.89
N ASP A 232 6.57 -11.41 -13.13
CA ASP A 232 6.06 -12.31 -14.15
C ASP A 232 6.66 -13.71 -13.87
N ASP A 233 6.02 -14.51 -13.02
CA ASP A 233 6.35 -15.93 -12.89
C ASP A 233 5.07 -16.78 -12.90
N ALA A 234 4.98 -17.71 -13.85
CA ALA A 234 3.76 -18.45 -14.19
C ALA A 234 3.29 -19.46 -13.11
N ASP A 235 4.02 -19.59 -12.00
CA ASP A 235 3.72 -20.46 -10.86
C ASP A 235 3.87 -19.72 -9.50
N GLY A 236 3.96 -18.38 -9.49
CA GLY A 236 3.96 -17.57 -8.26
C GLY A 236 2.56 -17.39 -7.64
N PRO A 237 2.45 -16.94 -6.36
CA PRO A 237 1.15 -16.56 -5.81
C PRO A 237 0.56 -15.46 -6.67
N LYS A 238 -0.59 -15.73 -7.29
CA LYS A 238 -1.32 -14.75 -8.08
C LYS A 238 -1.67 -13.56 -7.18
N SER A 239 -1.48 -12.36 -7.69
CA SER A 239 -2.00 -11.13 -7.13
C SER A 239 -2.69 -10.35 -8.23
N PHE A 240 -3.60 -9.45 -7.84
CA PHE A 240 -4.23 -8.52 -8.77
C PHE A 240 -3.93 -7.08 -8.36
N TRP A 241 -3.82 -6.19 -9.35
CA TRP A 241 -3.62 -4.77 -9.07
C TRP A 241 -4.94 -4.06 -8.76
N VAL A 242 -4.85 -3.15 -7.79
CA VAL A 242 -5.87 -2.16 -7.48
C VAL A 242 -5.19 -0.80 -7.49
N PHE A 243 -5.69 0.13 -8.29
CA PHE A 243 -5.19 1.49 -8.27
C PHE A 243 -6.30 2.53 -8.24
N SER A 244 -6.02 3.66 -7.60
CA SER A 244 -6.89 4.81 -7.52
C SER A 244 -6.80 5.68 -8.77
N ASN A 245 -7.96 6.08 -9.27
CA ASN A 245 -8.13 7.09 -10.30
C ASN A 245 -8.75 8.33 -9.65
N PHE A 246 -8.03 9.46 -9.63
CA PHE A 246 -8.52 10.71 -9.06
C PHE A 246 -8.44 11.87 -10.07
N HIS A 247 -9.46 11.97 -10.93
CA HIS A 247 -9.49 12.95 -12.01
C HIS A 247 -10.50 14.05 -11.67
N GLN A 248 -10.06 15.31 -11.68
CA GLN A 248 -10.94 16.47 -11.47
C GLN A 248 -10.93 17.34 -12.72
N ASN A 249 -12.06 17.99 -13.05
CA ASN A 249 -11.96 19.12 -13.96
C ASN A 249 -11.26 20.28 -13.29
N MET A 250 -10.83 21.23 -14.10
CA MET A 250 -10.07 22.38 -13.65
C MET A 250 -10.78 23.16 -12.53
N GLU A 251 -12.10 23.30 -12.61
CA GLU A 251 -12.97 23.94 -11.61
C GLU A 251 -13.10 23.18 -10.28
N GLU A 252 -12.91 21.86 -10.28
CA GLU A 252 -12.93 21.03 -9.05
C GLU A 252 -11.53 20.69 -8.52
N SER A 253 -10.48 21.03 -9.27
CA SER A 253 -9.09 20.69 -8.93
C SER A 253 -8.68 21.24 -7.56
N LEU A 254 -7.96 20.40 -6.81
CA LEU A 254 -7.44 20.74 -5.49
C LEU A 254 -5.92 20.70 -5.54
N ASN A 255 -5.27 21.78 -5.16
CA ASN A 255 -3.80 21.81 -5.05
C ASN A 255 -3.38 22.82 -3.97
N ALA A 256 -2.61 22.37 -2.98
CA ALA A 256 -2.25 23.15 -1.81
C ALA A 256 -1.30 24.31 -2.13
N ASN A 257 -0.57 24.22 -3.24
CA ASN A 257 0.29 25.30 -3.73
C ASN A 257 -0.48 26.39 -4.48
N ALA A 258 -1.67 26.06 -4.98
CA ALA A 258 -2.52 26.98 -5.72
C ALA A 258 -3.59 27.65 -4.83
N MET A 259 -4.05 26.95 -3.80
CA MET A 259 -5.13 27.44 -2.93
C MET A 259 -5.15 26.75 -1.55
N SER A 260 -6.01 27.24 -0.65
CA SER A 260 -6.28 26.55 0.61
C SER A 260 -7.06 25.25 0.36
N VAL A 261 -6.52 24.16 0.88
CA VAL A 261 -7.13 22.82 0.87
C VAL A 261 -7.44 22.42 2.30
N ASN A 262 -8.63 21.85 2.53
CA ASN A 262 -9.07 21.34 3.82
C ASN A 262 -9.78 19.99 3.65
N ASP A 263 -10.01 19.31 4.77
CA ASP A 263 -10.61 17.99 4.82
C ASP A 263 -12.00 17.91 4.16
N ASP A 264 -12.82 18.96 4.28
CA ASP A 264 -14.15 18.98 3.69
C ASP A 264 -14.08 18.96 2.16
N ARG A 265 -13.17 19.75 1.57
CA ARG A 265 -12.97 19.78 0.10
C ARG A 265 -12.37 18.49 -0.41
N ILE A 266 -11.40 17.92 0.31
CA ILE A 266 -10.82 16.62 -0.02
C ILE A 266 -11.91 15.54 -0.02
N ASN A 267 -12.69 15.45 1.07
CA ASN A 267 -13.77 14.47 1.16
C ASN A 267 -14.79 14.65 0.04
N GLN A 268 -15.17 15.89 -0.28
CA GLN A 268 -16.07 16.16 -1.41
C GLN A 268 -15.48 15.70 -2.74
N ALA A 269 -14.21 16.00 -3.02
CA ALA A 269 -13.57 15.64 -4.27
C ALA A 269 -13.43 14.12 -4.41
N LEU A 270 -12.99 13.42 -3.35
CA LEU A 270 -12.88 11.96 -3.32
C LEU A 270 -14.24 11.29 -3.59
N ARG A 271 -15.31 11.79 -2.96
CA ARG A 271 -16.67 11.26 -3.17
C ARG A 271 -17.16 11.35 -4.60
N ILE A 272 -16.78 12.40 -5.32
CA ILE A 272 -17.31 12.68 -6.66
C ILE A 272 -16.44 12.01 -7.73
N ALA A 273 -15.12 12.01 -7.55
CA ALA A 273 -14.21 11.69 -8.64
C ALA A 273 -13.10 10.69 -8.30
N ALA A 274 -13.02 10.15 -7.07
CA ALA A 274 -12.20 8.99 -6.82
C ALA A 274 -12.93 7.71 -7.28
N GLY A 275 -12.20 6.87 -8.01
CA GLY A 275 -12.60 5.50 -8.29
C GLY A 275 -11.41 4.56 -8.11
N LEU A 276 -11.70 3.27 -7.97
CA LEU A 276 -10.72 2.20 -7.96
C LEU A 276 -10.86 1.41 -9.25
N ALA A 277 -9.75 1.28 -9.96
CA ALA A 277 -9.59 0.32 -11.04
C ALA A 277 -9.09 -1.00 -10.45
N ILE A 278 -9.87 -2.05 -10.61
CA ILE A 278 -9.61 -3.37 -10.03
C ILE A 278 -9.42 -4.35 -11.18
N GLN A 279 -8.19 -4.85 -11.36
CA GLN A 279 -7.93 -5.91 -12.34
C GLN A 279 -8.78 -7.12 -12.02
N VAL A 280 -9.51 -7.67 -12.99
CA VAL A 280 -10.22 -8.94 -12.78
C VAL A 280 -9.34 -10.11 -13.19
N ILE A 281 -9.14 -11.09 -12.31
CA ILE A 281 -8.33 -12.29 -12.57
C ILE A 281 -9.18 -13.54 -12.36
N GLY A 282 -9.13 -14.48 -13.32
CA GLY A 282 -9.74 -15.81 -13.21
C GLY A 282 -9.06 -16.85 -14.10
N ASP A 283 -9.16 -18.13 -13.71
CA ASP A 283 -8.73 -19.27 -14.51
C ASP A 283 -9.92 -19.84 -15.29
N GLY A 284 -10.34 -19.15 -16.36
CA GLY A 284 -11.47 -19.58 -17.20
C GLY A 284 -12.47 -18.47 -17.48
N ASP A 285 -13.74 -18.70 -17.16
CA ASP A 285 -14.81 -17.72 -17.34
C ASP A 285 -14.67 -16.60 -16.30
N ILE A 286 -14.06 -15.49 -16.69
CA ILE A 286 -13.84 -14.30 -15.87
C ILE A 286 -15.15 -13.62 -15.41
N ASN A 287 -16.31 -14.13 -15.84
CA ASN A 287 -17.62 -13.59 -15.49
C ASN A 287 -18.19 -14.13 -14.17
N ASP A 288 -17.48 -15.05 -13.48
CA ASP A 288 -17.86 -15.59 -12.17
C ASP A 288 -16.84 -15.22 -11.07
N VAL A 289 -16.21 -14.04 -11.19
CA VAL A 289 -15.25 -13.53 -10.20
C VAL A 289 -15.95 -12.60 -9.23
N GLU A 290 -15.81 -12.85 -7.93
CA GLU A 290 -16.39 -12.04 -6.87
C GLU A 290 -15.30 -11.29 -6.10
N LEU A 291 -15.63 -10.09 -5.64
CA LEU A 291 -14.73 -9.26 -4.84
C LEU A 291 -15.17 -9.27 -3.37
N ASP A 292 -14.27 -9.74 -2.51
CA ASP A 292 -14.38 -9.69 -1.06
C ASP A 292 -13.54 -8.53 -0.51
N CYS A 293 -14.27 -7.58 0.08
CA CYS A 293 -13.77 -6.37 0.68
C CYS A 293 -13.55 -6.46 2.19
N GLY A 294 -13.79 -7.63 2.80
CA GLY A 294 -13.70 -7.84 4.24
C GLY A 294 -14.63 -6.91 5.03
N GLU A 295 -14.03 -5.96 5.76
CA GLU A 295 -14.76 -4.99 6.60
C GLU A 295 -14.68 -3.55 6.03
N LEU A 296 -14.22 -3.38 4.79
CA LEU A 296 -14.07 -2.07 4.17
C LEU A 296 -15.45 -1.44 3.94
N GLU A 297 -15.73 -0.36 4.66
CA GLU A 297 -17.04 0.33 4.68
C GLU A 297 -17.46 0.92 3.33
N TYR A 298 -16.57 1.00 2.33
CA TYR A 298 -16.93 1.44 0.98
C TYR A 298 -17.23 0.32 0.00
N CYS A 299 -16.96 -0.95 0.30
CA CYS A 299 -17.20 -2.00 -0.69
C CYS A 299 -17.66 -3.33 -0.11
N SER A 300 -17.91 -3.36 1.20
CA SER A 300 -18.62 -4.45 1.86
C SER A 300 -20.11 -4.12 1.97
N GLN A 301 -20.93 -5.12 2.28
CA GLN A 301 -22.37 -4.97 2.46
C GLN A 301 -22.75 -3.81 3.42
N GLY A 302 -23.70 -2.98 3.00
CA GLY A 302 -24.13 -1.75 3.67
C GLY A 302 -23.24 -0.55 3.39
N GLY A 303 -22.28 -0.69 2.48
CA GLY A 303 -21.28 0.31 2.15
C GLY A 303 -21.74 1.39 1.16
N VAL A 304 -20.82 2.28 0.84
CA VAL A 304 -21.05 3.42 -0.06
C VAL A 304 -20.54 3.22 -1.50
N GLY A 305 -19.97 2.05 -1.81
CA GLY A 305 -19.40 1.76 -3.12
C GLY A 305 -20.44 1.66 -4.20
N ARG A 306 -20.12 2.12 -5.41
CA ARG A 306 -20.98 1.94 -6.58
C ARG A 306 -20.20 1.41 -7.77
N GLY A 307 -20.76 0.43 -8.48
CA GLY A 307 -20.21 0.00 -9.76
C GLY A 307 -20.28 1.14 -10.79
N LYS A 308 -19.24 1.27 -11.62
CA LYS A 308 -19.17 2.26 -12.71
C LYS A 308 -19.06 1.64 -14.10
N GLU A 309 -18.13 0.69 -14.29
CA GLU A 309 -17.95 -0.01 -15.56
C GLU A 309 -17.70 -1.49 -15.27
N PRO A 310 -18.23 -2.41 -16.12
CA PRO A 310 -19.02 -2.19 -17.35
C PRO A 310 -20.52 -1.91 -17.12
N PHE A 311 -20.95 -1.78 -15.86
CA PHE A 311 -22.36 -1.65 -15.51
C PHE A 311 -22.84 -0.19 -15.58
N PRO A 312 -24.15 0.08 -15.59
CA PRO A 312 -24.63 1.45 -15.46
C PRO A 312 -24.06 2.11 -14.19
N ASP A 313 -23.55 3.34 -14.33
CA ASP A 313 -23.05 4.13 -13.21
C ASP A 313 -24.07 4.19 -12.06
N GLY A 314 -23.61 3.89 -10.85
CA GLY A 314 -24.36 4.15 -9.62
C GLY A 314 -25.09 2.96 -9.02
N LEU A 315 -24.86 1.74 -9.50
CA LEU A 315 -25.39 0.53 -8.85
C LEU A 315 -24.69 0.25 -7.51
N GLU A 316 -25.45 -0.14 -6.47
CA GLU A 316 -24.93 -0.42 -5.12
C GLU A 316 -24.05 -1.66 -5.12
N PHE A 317 -22.82 -1.50 -4.61
CA PHE A 317 -21.86 -2.60 -4.48
C PHE A 317 -21.66 -2.96 -2.99
N PRO A 318 -21.73 -4.25 -2.61
CA PRO A 318 -21.93 -5.43 -3.47
C PRO A 318 -23.40 -5.76 -3.80
N GLU A 319 -24.39 -5.09 -3.22
CA GLU A 319 -25.79 -5.56 -3.15
C GLU A 319 -26.46 -5.82 -4.50
N GLU A 320 -26.19 -5.00 -5.51
CA GLU A 320 -26.76 -5.17 -6.86
C GLU A 320 -25.92 -6.10 -7.75
N PHE A 321 -24.82 -6.63 -7.19
CA PHE A 321 -23.88 -7.55 -7.83
C PHE A 321 -23.82 -8.92 -7.15
N ASP A 322 -24.57 -9.12 -6.07
CA ASP A 322 -24.61 -10.32 -5.23
C ASP A 322 -25.88 -11.13 -5.53
N SER A 323 -25.84 -11.94 -6.61
CA SER A 323 -27.01 -12.69 -7.07
C SER A 323 -27.32 -13.92 -6.23
N ASP A 324 -26.34 -14.47 -5.51
CA ASP A 324 -26.49 -15.67 -4.69
C ASP A 324 -26.67 -15.37 -3.19
N GLY A 325 -26.45 -14.13 -2.79
CA GLY A 325 -26.75 -13.57 -1.46
C GLY A 325 -25.68 -13.88 -0.42
N ASP A 326 -24.44 -14.09 -0.84
CA ASP A 326 -23.32 -14.44 0.04
C ASP A 326 -22.59 -13.20 0.63
N GLY A 327 -22.94 -12.00 0.15
CA GLY A 327 -22.38 -10.72 0.56
C GLY A 327 -21.20 -10.25 -0.29
N LEU A 328 -20.83 -10.97 -1.35
CA LEU A 328 -19.75 -10.64 -2.27
C LEU A 328 -20.32 -10.16 -3.61
N GLY A 329 -19.70 -9.13 -4.18
CA GLY A 329 -20.17 -8.56 -5.43
C GLY A 329 -19.44 -9.16 -6.61
N LEU A 330 -20.18 -9.62 -7.63
CA LEU A 330 -19.62 -10.02 -8.91
C LEU A 330 -18.91 -8.85 -9.59
N ILE A 331 -17.68 -9.07 -10.04
CA ILE A 331 -16.89 -8.13 -10.82
C ILE A 331 -16.57 -8.70 -12.20
N THR A 332 -16.66 -7.85 -13.22
CA THR A 332 -16.34 -8.20 -14.61
C THR A 332 -15.48 -7.11 -15.22
N PRO A 333 -14.50 -7.44 -16.07
CA PRO A 333 -13.66 -6.43 -16.71
C PRO A 333 -14.51 -5.58 -17.67
N GLY A 334 -14.35 -4.26 -17.56
CA GLY A 334 -14.89 -3.28 -18.51
C GLY A 334 -14.05 -3.16 -19.78
N ASP A 335 -14.34 -2.13 -20.59
CA ASP A 335 -13.61 -1.87 -21.85
C ASP A 335 -12.13 -1.52 -21.62
N SER A 336 -11.79 -0.99 -20.44
CA SER A 336 -10.44 -0.75 -19.94
C SER A 336 -9.71 -2.02 -19.46
N GLY A 337 -10.40 -3.17 -19.38
CA GLY A 337 -9.85 -4.43 -18.89
C GLY A 337 -9.87 -4.60 -17.37
N ASP A 338 -10.52 -3.68 -16.65
CA ASP A 338 -10.66 -3.68 -15.19
C ASP A 338 -12.11 -3.39 -14.78
N PHE A 339 -12.47 -3.74 -13.55
CA PHE A 339 -13.72 -3.33 -12.92
C PHE A 339 -13.54 -1.96 -12.27
N GLN A 340 -14.46 -1.03 -12.52
CA GLN A 340 -14.39 0.31 -11.95
C GLN A 340 -15.36 0.43 -10.77
N LEU A 341 -14.81 0.63 -9.58
CA LEU A 341 -15.56 0.89 -8.35
C LEU A 341 -15.50 2.37 -7.99
N GLY A 342 -16.64 3.05 -7.98
CA GLY A 342 -16.78 4.40 -7.49
C GLY A 342 -16.90 4.46 -5.97
N CYS A 343 -16.21 5.42 -5.36
CA CYS A 343 -16.17 5.62 -3.91
C CYS A 343 -17.27 6.61 -3.43
N PHE A 344 -18.49 6.47 -3.95
CA PHE A 344 -19.54 7.48 -3.82
C PHE A 344 -20.27 7.44 -2.48
N ALA A 345 -19.83 8.26 -1.54
CA ALA A 345 -20.69 8.61 -0.42
C ALA A 345 -21.54 9.85 -0.70
N ASP A 346 -22.87 9.71 -0.60
CA ASP A 346 -23.77 10.85 -0.63
C ASP A 346 -23.46 11.84 0.52
N ALA A 347 -23.67 13.14 0.31
CA ALA A 347 -23.37 14.15 1.34
C ALA A 347 -24.07 13.85 2.68
N ALA A 348 -25.22 13.16 2.64
CA ALA A 348 -26.04 12.82 3.79
C ALA A 348 -25.49 11.67 4.65
N SER A 349 -24.67 10.78 4.10
CA SER A 349 -24.08 9.62 4.79
C SER A 349 -23.07 10.00 5.87
N GLY A 350 -22.52 11.22 5.83
CA GLY A 350 -21.44 11.64 6.73
C GLY A 350 -20.12 10.87 6.52
N TYR A 351 -20.00 10.09 5.45
CA TYR A 351 -18.84 9.23 5.18
C TYR A 351 -17.59 10.05 4.80
N ALA A 352 -16.59 10.05 5.67
CA ALA A 352 -15.34 10.76 5.41
C ALA A 352 -14.39 9.89 4.58
N ALA A 353 -14.50 9.94 3.25
CA ALA A 353 -13.74 9.10 2.33
C ALA A 353 -12.23 9.09 2.61
N LYS A 354 -11.64 10.25 2.92
CA LYS A 354 -10.21 10.37 3.24
C LYS A 354 -9.77 9.53 4.46
N ASP A 355 -10.69 9.26 5.39
CA ASP A 355 -10.41 8.54 6.63
C ASP A 355 -10.80 7.05 6.53
N LYS A 356 -11.41 6.64 5.42
CA LYS A 356 -12.05 5.34 5.23
C LYS A 356 -11.47 4.52 4.08
N ILE A 357 -10.92 5.19 3.07
CA ILE A 357 -10.18 4.57 1.97
C ILE A 357 -8.71 4.89 2.21
N LYS A 358 -7.88 3.86 2.35
CA LYS A 358 -6.49 4.04 2.76
C LYS A 358 -5.53 3.21 1.92
N PRO A 359 -4.29 3.71 1.75
CA PRO A 359 -3.18 2.84 1.42
C PRO A 359 -3.16 1.63 2.34
N GLY A 360 -2.95 0.44 1.76
CA GLY A 360 -2.95 -0.83 2.49
C GLY A 360 -4.32 -1.48 2.68
N ASP A 361 -5.40 -0.91 2.15
CA ASP A 361 -6.69 -1.61 2.09
C ASP A 361 -6.55 -2.88 1.24
N VAL A 362 -6.97 -4.03 1.78
CA VAL A 362 -6.78 -5.36 1.18
C VAL A 362 -8.11 -5.88 0.64
N PHE A 363 -8.02 -6.54 -0.52
CA PHE A 363 -9.13 -7.14 -1.24
C PHE A 363 -8.79 -8.59 -1.57
N LEU A 364 -9.81 -9.44 -1.69
CA LEU A 364 -9.66 -10.78 -2.24
C LEU A 364 -10.59 -10.93 -3.44
N GLN A 365 -10.09 -11.54 -4.51
CA GLN A 365 -10.93 -12.06 -5.58
C GLN A 365 -11.16 -13.54 -5.38
N LYS A 366 -12.42 -13.95 -5.49
CA LYS A 366 -12.84 -15.35 -5.37
C LYS A 366 -13.41 -15.81 -6.70
N TYR A 367 -12.96 -16.97 -7.16
CA TYR A 367 -13.50 -17.61 -8.36
C TYR A 367 -13.30 -19.13 -8.31
N LEU A 368 -14.07 -19.84 -9.13
CA LEU A 368 -13.87 -21.26 -9.36
C LEU A 368 -12.90 -21.49 -10.51
N ASN A 369 -11.84 -22.25 -10.27
CA ASN A 369 -10.94 -22.66 -11.36
C ASN A 369 -11.57 -23.76 -12.25
N GLU A 370 -10.88 -24.14 -13.32
CA GLU A 370 -11.32 -25.18 -14.27
C GLU A 370 -11.67 -26.54 -13.64
N SER A 371 -11.20 -26.81 -12.41
CA SER A 371 -11.51 -28.03 -11.64
C SER A 371 -12.67 -27.85 -10.66
N ASN A 372 -13.42 -26.75 -10.75
CA ASN A 372 -14.48 -26.33 -9.80
C ASN A 372 -13.98 -26.21 -8.36
N LYS A 373 -12.73 -25.78 -8.16
CA LYS A 373 -12.20 -25.46 -6.84
C LYS A 373 -12.13 -23.94 -6.68
N GLU A 374 -12.60 -23.46 -5.54
CA GLU A 374 -12.47 -22.06 -5.13
C GLU A 374 -10.99 -21.66 -5.00
N VAL A 375 -10.68 -20.50 -5.55
CA VAL A 375 -9.38 -19.84 -5.51
C VAL A 375 -9.60 -18.44 -4.97
N GLU A 376 -8.77 -18.05 -4.01
CA GLU A 376 -8.70 -16.69 -3.50
C GLU A 376 -7.38 -16.05 -3.95
N VAL A 377 -7.45 -14.86 -4.52
CA VAL A 377 -6.30 -14.09 -5.00
C VAL A 377 -6.29 -12.76 -4.27
N PRO A 378 -5.22 -12.36 -3.56
CA PRO A 378 -5.18 -11.08 -2.88
C PRO A 378 -4.78 -9.91 -3.79
N GLY A 379 -5.29 -8.73 -3.45
CA GLY A 379 -4.92 -7.43 -4.02
C GLY A 379 -4.91 -6.36 -2.94
N MET A 380 -4.24 -5.24 -3.19
CA MET A 380 -4.09 -4.15 -2.22
C MET A 380 -4.13 -2.79 -2.93
N LEU A 381 -4.80 -1.82 -2.31
CA LEU A 381 -4.74 -0.42 -2.72
C LEU A 381 -3.41 0.19 -2.25
N ASN A 382 -2.53 0.50 -3.19
CA ASN A 382 -1.21 1.03 -2.86
C ASN A 382 -1.27 2.49 -2.41
N PHE A 383 -2.07 3.31 -3.08
CA PHE A 383 -2.13 4.73 -2.77
C PHE A 383 -3.50 5.35 -3.07
N ILE A 384 -3.81 6.49 -2.44
CA ILE A 384 -4.94 7.34 -2.83
C ILE A 384 -4.54 8.81 -2.81
N PHE A 385 -4.74 9.47 -3.95
CA PHE A 385 -4.49 10.90 -4.09
C PHE A 385 -5.56 11.72 -3.39
N HIS A 386 -5.13 12.73 -2.63
CA HIS A 386 -6.01 13.68 -1.95
C HIS A 386 -6.14 15.02 -2.68
N THR A 387 -5.25 15.27 -3.64
CA THR A 387 -5.18 16.48 -4.45
C THR A 387 -4.73 16.11 -5.86
N THR A 388 -4.88 17.04 -6.79
CA THR A 388 -4.51 16.86 -8.19
C THR A 388 -3.28 17.72 -8.53
N PRO A 389 -2.53 17.39 -9.59
CA PRO A 389 -1.66 18.39 -10.21
C PRO A 389 -2.50 19.63 -10.60
N ALA A 390 -1.84 20.78 -10.73
CA ALA A 390 -2.51 22.02 -11.12
C ALA A 390 -1.64 22.86 -12.05
N VAL A 391 -2.21 23.37 -13.14
CA VAL A 391 -1.53 24.33 -14.01
C VAL A 391 -1.37 25.68 -13.33
N LYS A 392 -0.14 26.18 -13.33
CA LYS A 392 0.21 27.56 -12.96
C LYS A 392 0.17 28.48 -14.16
N THR A 393 0.73 28.02 -15.29
CA THR A 393 0.69 28.76 -16.56
C THR A 393 0.56 27.83 -17.76
N VAL A 394 -0.16 28.29 -18.78
CA VAL A 394 -0.37 27.59 -20.04
C VAL A 394 0.00 28.53 -21.19
N VAL A 395 0.93 28.14 -22.06
CA VAL A 395 1.33 28.91 -23.25
C VAL A 395 0.93 28.12 -24.49
N THR A 396 0.06 28.70 -25.31
CA THR A 396 -0.62 28.00 -26.42
C THR A 396 -0.14 28.44 -27.81
N GLY A 397 0.86 29.30 -27.91
CA GLY A 397 1.22 29.98 -29.17
C GLY A 397 0.25 31.10 -29.58
N VAL A 398 -0.97 31.14 -29.03
CA VAL A 398 -1.91 32.27 -29.15
C VAL A 398 -1.67 33.27 -28.02
N GLN A 399 -1.69 32.79 -26.78
CA GLN A 399 -1.47 33.59 -25.59
C GLN A 399 -0.95 32.76 -24.42
N THR A 400 -0.53 33.46 -23.36
CA THR A 400 -0.22 32.88 -22.05
C THR A 400 -1.41 33.05 -21.12
N TYR A 401 -1.85 31.97 -20.50
CA TYR A 401 -2.88 31.94 -19.47
C TYR A 401 -2.22 31.73 -18.10
N THR A 402 -2.72 32.42 -17.08
CA THR A 402 -2.32 32.25 -15.67
C THR A 402 -3.58 32.05 -14.84
N PRO A 403 -4.05 30.80 -14.69
CA PRO A 403 -5.26 30.51 -13.94
C PRO A 403 -5.17 30.96 -12.48
N SER A 404 -6.31 31.36 -11.91
CA SER A 404 -6.42 31.72 -10.50
C SER A 404 -7.30 30.69 -9.80
N TYR A 405 -6.84 30.21 -8.64
CA TYR A 405 -7.54 29.16 -7.88
C TYR A 405 -8.26 29.76 -6.67
N PRO A 406 -9.47 29.29 -6.32
CA PRO A 406 -10.24 28.27 -7.04
C PRO A 406 -10.69 28.77 -8.41
N VAL A 407 -10.58 27.89 -9.41
CA VAL A 407 -11.09 28.13 -10.76
C VAL A 407 -12.61 28.03 -10.69
N ILE A 408 -13.32 28.95 -11.33
CA ILE A 408 -14.78 28.90 -11.42
C ILE A 408 -15.23 28.54 -12.83
N SER A 409 -16.41 27.95 -12.96
CA SER A 409 -16.99 27.63 -14.27
C SER A 409 -17.02 28.86 -15.17
N GLY A 410 -16.47 28.75 -16.37
CA GLY A 410 -16.32 29.84 -17.34
C GLY A 410 -14.97 30.53 -17.34
N ASP A 411 -14.08 30.23 -16.37
CA ASP A 411 -12.68 30.62 -16.45
C ASP A 411 -11.95 29.85 -17.55
N ALA A 412 -10.87 30.43 -18.07
CA ALA A 412 -10.08 29.83 -19.15
C ALA A 412 -9.50 28.47 -18.72
N GLY A 413 -9.67 27.47 -19.58
CA GLY A 413 -9.26 26.08 -19.37
C GLY A 413 -10.37 25.17 -18.83
N THR A 414 -11.49 25.73 -18.36
CA THR A 414 -12.67 24.94 -17.97
C THR A 414 -13.41 24.41 -19.20
N SER A 415 -14.27 23.40 -18.99
CA SER A 415 -15.14 22.86 -20.05
C SER A 415 -16.04 23.92 -20.72
N ALA A 416 -16.42 24.96 -19.98
CA ALA A 416 -17.24 26.07 -20.46
C ALA A 416 -16.45 27.15 -21.21
N ASN A 417 -15.11 27.19 -21.07
CA ASN A 417 -14.26 28.20 -21.69
C ASN A 417 -12.83 27.65 -21.88
N CYS A 418 -12.63 26.88 -22.95
CA CYS A 418 -11.37 26.21 -23.25
C CYS A 418 -10.24 27.19 -23.61
N PHE A 419 -8.99 26.80 -23.32
CA PHE A 419 -7.81 27.52 -23.78
C PHE A 419 -7.76 27.53 -25.32
N GLN A 420 -7.66 28.72 -25.91
CA GLN A 420 -7.51 28.88 -27.36
C GLN A 420 -6.11 28.44 -27.80
N VAL A 421 -6.04 27.59 -28.83
CA VAL A 421 -4.81 27.20 -29.53
C VAL A 421 -4.85 27.68 -30.98
N PRO A 422 -3.77 27.54 -31.79
CA PRO A 422 -3.78 28.04 -33.16
C PRO A 422 -4.77 27.27 -34.05
N ALA A 423 -5.60 28.00 -34.80
CA ALA A 423 -6.60 27.46 -35.73
C ALA A 423 -6.03 26.61 -36.89
N SER A 424 -4.71 26.59 -37.06
CA SER A 424 -4.03 25.83 -38.12
C SER A 424 -2.58 25.56 -37.74
N GLY A 425 -2.02 24.46 -38.24
CA GLY A 425 -0.65 24.04 -37.95
C GLY A 425 -0.50 23.42 -36.57
N ASP A 426 0.72 23.03 -36.19
CA ASP A 426 0.96 22.25 -34.99
C ASP A 426 0.56 23.01 -33.72
N VAL A 427 -0.20 22.33 -32.85
CA VAL A 427 -0.59 22.80 -31.54
C VAL A 427 0.44 22.31 -30.53
N ILE A 428 1.37 23.19 -30.18
CA ILE A 428 2.41 22.94 -29.19
C ILE A 428 2.13 23.79 -27.95
N VAL A 429 1.95 23.14 -26.81
CA VAL A 429 1.57 23.80 -25.56
C VAL A 429 2.68 23.62 -24.52
N THR A 430 3.11 24.72 -23.92
CA THR A 430 4.02 24.71 -22.75
C THR A 430 3.22 24.90 -21.48
N LEU A 431 3.42 23.99 -20.53
CA LEU A 431 2.73 23.93 -19.24
C LEU A 431 3.73 24.10 -18.10
N THR A 432 3.42 24.98 -17.16
CA THR A 432 4.08 25.03 -15.84
C THR A 432 3.10 24.54 -14.80
N VAL A 433 3.50 23.56 -14.00
CA VAL A 433 2.59 22.75 -13.19
C VAL A 433 3.11 22.61 -11.75
N TRP A 434 2.19 22.64 -10.79
CA TRP A 434 2.43 22.17 -9.42
C TRP A 434 2.11 20.68 -9.32
N ARG A 435 2.94 19.95 -8.57
CA ARG A 435 2.70 18.56 -8.19
C ARG A 435 1.40 18.42 -7.40
N PRO A 436 0.75 17.24 -7.39
CA PRO A 436 -0.19 16.91 -6.33
C PRO A 436 0.53 16.86 -4.97
N GLN A 437 -0.24 17.00 -3.91
CA GLN A 437 0.19 16.88 -2.53
C GLN A 437 -0.52 15.76 -1.75
N ARG A 438 0.21 15.19 -0.79
CA ARG A 438 -0.32 14.31 0.25
C ARG A 438 -0.35 15.00 1.62
N PRO A 439 -1.25 14.59 2.54
CA PRO A 439 -1.14 14.98 3.94
C PRO A 439 0.18 14.46 4.55
N PRO A 440 0.64 15.05 5.66
CA PRO A 440 1.84 14.60 6.34
C PRO A 440 1.61 13.22 6.96
N ILE A 441 2.62 12.36 6.90
CA ILE A 441 2.59 11.04 7.52
C ILE A 441 2.72 11.19 9.04
N PRO A 442 1.79 10.62 9.84
CA PRO A 442 1.87 10.73 11.30
C PRO A 442 3.15 10.09 11.86
N GLY A 443 4.05 10.91 12.41
CA GLY A 443 5.29 10.44 13.05
C GLY A 443 6.56 10.68 12.25
N SER A 444 6.46 11.04 10.96
CA SER A 444 7.61 11.36 10.09
C SER A 444 8.27 12.71 10.41
N GLY A 445 7.62 13.55 11.24
CA GLY A 445 8.08 14.91 11.52
C GLY A 445 7.71 15.93 10.43
N GLU A 446 6.98 15.49 9.40
CA GLU A 446 6.38 16.35 8.39
C GLU A 446 5.32 17.29 8.97
N SER A 447 5.15 18.45 8.34
CA SER A 447 4.12 19.41 8.70
C SER A 447 3.48 20.03 7.47
N GLY A 448 2.15 20.11 7.46
CA GLY A 448 1.42 20.60 6.30
C GLY A 448 1.44 19.61 5.14
N PHE A 449 1.00 20.08 3.97
CA PHE A 449 1.01 19.27 2.76
C PHE A 449 2.43 19.04 2.26
N ILE A 450 2.65 17.88 1.66
CA ILE A 450 3.92 17.47 1.03
C ILE A 450 3.68 17.35 -0.47
N ASP A 451 4.43 18.10 -1.28
CA ASP A 451 4.50 17.95 -2.73
C ASP A 451 5.04 16.56 -3.07
N MET A 452 4.26 15.80 -3.83
CA MET A 452 4.57 14.43 -4.19
C MET A 452 5.49 14.38 -5.42
N GLY A 453 6.72 13.96 -5.17
CA GLY A 453 7.77 13.79 -6.14
C GLY A 453 7.71 12.46 -6.88
N ASN A 454 8.69 12.21 -7.76
CA ASN A 454 8.95 10.92 -8.43
C ASN A 454 7.79 10.25 -9.19
N LEU A 455 6.69 10.97 -9.36
CA LEU A 455 5.58 10.55 -10.20
C LEU A 455 5.94 10.65 -11.69
N ARG A 456 5.33 9.77 -12.48
CA ARG A 456 5.34 9.82 -13.94
C ARG A 456 4.23 10.75 -14.41
N LEU A 457 4.60 11.84 -15.08
CA LEU A 457 3.68 12.68 -15.82
C LEU A 457 3.35 12.03 -17.17
N ILE A 458 2.06 11.82 -17.41
CA ILE A 458 1.52 11.34 -18.68
C ILE A 458 0.33 12.20 -19.13
N THR A 459 -0.02 12.05 -20.40
CA THR A 459 -1.24 12.59 -21.00
C THR A 459 -1.95 11.44 -21.68
N ASN A 460 -3.11 11.07 -21.14
CA ASN A 460 -3.99 10.03 -21.69
C ASN A 460 -5.32 10.68 -22.09
N ILE A 461 -5.60 10.76 -23.39
CA ILE A 461 -6.78 11.45 -23.93
C ILE A 461 -7.80 10.40 -24.36
N PRO A 462 -8.77 10.03 -23.49
CA PRO A 462 -9.74 8.98 -23.81
C PRO A 462 -10.78 9.43 -24.86
N ASN A 463 -11.09 10.73 -24.89
CA ASN A 463 -12.08 11.32 -25.79
C ASN A 463 -11.40 12.28 -26.76
N GLY A 464 -11.60 12.07 -28.06
CA GLY A 464 -11.04 12.88 -29.13
C GLY A 464 -11.67 14.28 -29.25
N PRO A 465 -11.19 15.11 -30.18
CA PRO A 465 -11.79 16.39 -30.51
C PRO A 465 -13.26 16.27 -30.91
N CYS A 466 -14.07 17.28 -30.58
CA CYS A 466 -15.49 17.28 -30.95
C CYS A 466 -16.10 18.69 -31.08
N SER A 467 -17.08 18.76 -31.99
CA SER A 467 -17.90 19.93 -32.30
C SER A 467 -19.09 20.03 -31.33
N GLY A 468 -18.86 20.47 -30.09
CA GLY A 468 -19.94 20.58 -29.09
C GLY A 468 -19.50 20.85 -27.64
N GLY A 469 -18.20 20.87 -27.39
CA GLY A 469 -17.63 20.91 -26.04
C GLY A 469 -17.23 19.52 -25.54
N PRO A 470 -16.41 19.44 -24.48
CA PRO A 470 -16.02 18.18 -23.84
C PRO A 470 -17.19 17.24 -23.50
N GLY A 471 -17.05 15.94 -23.77
CA GLY A 471 -18.01 14.90 -23.35
C GLY A 471 -19.27 14.77 -24.21
N MET A 472 -19.40 15.53 -25.30
CA MET A 472 -20.56 15.50 -26.19
C MET A 472 -20.33 14.61 -27.41
N GLY A 473 -20.44 13.29 -27.24
CA GLY A 473 -20.43 12.33 -28.36
C GLY A 473 -19.15 12.34 -29.20
N CYS A 474 -18.03 12.63 -28.54
CA CYS A 474 -16.71 12.73 -29.17
C CYS A 474 -16.26 11.34 -29.64
N GLU A 475 -15.46 11.29 -30.72
CA GLU A 475 -14.83 10.04 -31.14
C GLU A 475 -13.85 9.55 -30.07
N ASN A 476 -13.46 8.28 -30.14
CA ASN A 476 -12.42 7.75 -29.28
C ASN A 476 -11.13 8.56 -29.47
N GLY A 477 -10.55 9.01 -28.36
CA GLY A 477 -9.30 9.76 -28.37
C GLY A 477 -8.08 8.88 -28.65
N PRO A 478 -6.90 9.49 -28.76
CA PRO A 478 -5.64 8.75 -28.98
C PRO A 478 -5.21 7.88 -27.81
N GLY A 479 -5.86 7.98 -26.65
CA GLY A 479 -5.39 7.34 -25.44
C GLY A 479 -4.05 7.95 -25.01
N LEU A 480 -3.12 7.10 -24.62
CA LEU A 480 -1.82 7.49 -24.08
C LEU A 480 -0.91 8.13 -25.15
N CYS A 481 -0.53 9.39 -24.94
CA CYS A 481 0.41 10.09 -25.82
C CYS A 481 1.83 9.46 -25.74
N PRO A 482 2.52 9.25 -26.87
CA PRO A 482 3.86 8.67 -26.88
C PRO A 482 4.90 9.69 -26.42
N SER A 483 6.02 9.20 -25.86
CA SER A 483 7.12 10.04 -25.36
C SER A 483 7.68 11.06 -26.36
N SER A 484 7.60 10.78 -27.65
CA SER A 484 8.08 11.67 -28.72
C SER A 484 7.37 13.02 -28.78
N VAL A 485 6.17 13.16 -28.19
CA VAL A 485 5.44 14.43 -28.18
C VAL A 485 5.87 15.37 -27.06
N TYR A 486 6.65 14.88 -26.10
CA TYR A 486 7.08 15.65 -24.94
C TYR A 486 8.45 16.26 -25.15
N SER A 487 8.65 17.45 -24.60
CA SER A 487 9.98 18.05 -24.45
C SER A 487 10.03 18.86 -23.16
N THR A 488 11.21 18.95 -22.56
CA THR A 488 11.41 19.68 -21.30
C THR A 488 12.82 20.23 -21.23
N THR A 489 12.96 21.36 -20.53
CA THR A 489 14.26 21.91 -20.10
C THR A 489 14.42 21.87 -18.59
N ASP A 490 13.42 21.33 -17.88
CA ASP A 490 13.47 21.16 -16.43
C ASP A 490 14.46 20.06 -16.08
N SER A 491 15.38 20.35 -15.15
CA SER A 491 16.42 19.39 -14.75
C SER A 491 15.88 18.22 -13.95
N ASN A 492 14.66 18.32 -13.42
CA ASN A 492 14.02 17.26 -12.64
C ASN A 492 13.10 16.39 -13.49
N LEU A 493 12.97 16.65 -14.80
CA LEU A 493 12.14 15.86 -15.70
C LEU A 493 13.00 15.12 -16.72
N ALA A 494 12.80 13.81 -16.84
CA ALA A 494 13.42 12.98 -17.85
C ALA A 494 12.36 12.41 -18.81
N ILE A 495 12.63 12.43 -20.11
CA ILE A 495 11.77 11.77 -21.09
C ILE A 495 11.99 10.27 -20.97
N GLU A 496 10.90 9.55 -20.76
CA GLU A 496 10.86 8.09 -20.67
C GLU A 496 9.83 7.54 -21.65
N SER A 497 9.61 6.22 -21.72
CA SER A 497 8.86 5.55 -22.80
C SER A 497 7.46 6.13 -23.11
N ASP A 498 6.71 6.54 -22.10
CA ASP A 498 5.29 6.94 -22.18
C ASP A 498 5.00 8.34 -21.59
N GLY A 499 6.03 9.12 -21.26
CA GLY A 499 5.84 10.43 -20.64
C GLY A 499 7.12 11.03 -20.07
N LEU A 500 6.97 11.82 -19.01
CA LEU A 500 8.06 12.48 -18.30
C LEU A 500 8.16 11.94 -16.88
N GLN A 501 9.30 11.38 -16.52
CA GLN A 501 9.62 10.98 -15.16
C GLN A 501 10.06 12.20 -14.35
N ASP A 502 9.38 12.46 -13.25
CA ASP A 502 9.87 13.38 -12.23
C ASP A 502 10.96 12.70 -11.40
N SER A 503 12.03 13.42 -11.08
CA SER A 503 13.14 12.94 -10.25
C SER A 503 13.29 13.73 -8.96
N MET A 504 12.39 14.69 -8.71
CA MET A 504 12.32 15.38 -7.42
C MET A 504 11.64 14.45 -6.43
N GLY A 505 12.20 14.25 -5.25
CA GLY A 505 11.52 13.54 -4.17
C GLY A 505 10.45 14.39 -3.47
N ASP A 506 9.87 13.81 -2.44
CA ASP A 506 8.85 14.46 -1.61
C ASP A 506 9.43 15.68 -0.88
N LEU A 507 8.70 16.81 -0.94
CA LEU A 507 9.13 18.07 -0.34
C LEU A 507 7.96 18.79 0.34
N PRO A 508 8.20 19.58 1.40
CA PRO A 508 7.16 20.45 1.95
C PRO A 508 6.55 21.32 0.86
N ALA A 509 5.22 21.39 0.82
CA ALA A 509 4.49 22.12 -0.21
C ALA A 509 4.93 23.59 -0.29
N ASP A 510 5.37 23.99 -1.48
CA ASP A 510 5.81 25.35 -1.77
C ASP A 510 5.32 25.81 -3.14
N SER A 511 4.52 26.88 -3.16
CA SER A 511 3.98 27.50 -4.39
C SER A 511 5.03 27.95 -5.42
N SER A 512 6.29 28.06 -5.03
CA SER A 512 7.42 28.34 -5.92
C SER A 512 7.96 27.09 -6.63
N GLN A 513 7.69 25.89 -6.10
CA GLN A 513 8.11 24.61 -6.67
C GLN A 513 7.16 24.19 -7.78
N THR A 514 7.63 24.34 -9.01
CA THR A 514 6.92 23.91 -10.22
C THR A 514 7.90 23.27 -11.18
N PHE A 515 7.38 22.40 -12.04
CA PHE A 515 8.12 21.95 -13.22
C PHE A 515 7.47 22.49 -14.49
N THR A 516 8.25 22.57 -15.58
CA THR A 516 7.77 23.05 -16.88
C THR A 516 8.11 22.06 -17.99
N TYR A 517 7.13 21.75 -18.83
CA TYR A 517 7.30 20.91 -20.00
C TYR A 517 6.45 21.41 -21.17
N THR A 518 6.72 20.87 -22.35
CA THR A 518 5.99 21.15 -23.58
C THR A 518 5.47 19.86 -24.19
N ILE A 519 4.24 19.90 -24.71
CA ILE A 519 3.60 18.78 -25.40
C ILE A 519 3.13 19.22 -26.79
N ASN A 520 3.40 18.41 -27.81
CA ASN A 520 2.80 18.55 -29.14
C ASN A 520 1.46 17.79 -29.18
N LEU A 521 0.35 18.52 -28.99
CA LEU A 521 -0.99 17.94 -28.97
C LEU A 521 -1.45 17.50 -30.36
N THR A 522 -1.00 18.17 -31.42
CA THR A 522 -1.29 17.75 -32.80
C THR A 522 -0.69 16.38 -33.06
N ASP A 523 0.59 16.17 -32.74
CA ASP A 523 1.23 14.86 -32.92
C ASP A 523 0.57 13.80 -32.05
N CYS A 524 0.20 14.11 -30.80
CA CYS A 524 -0.49 13.14 -29.95
C CYS A 524 -1.85 12.73 -30.53
N ILE A 525 -2.67 13.68 -30.98
CA ILE A 525 -4.01 13.39 -31.49
C ILE A 525 -3.93 12.74 -32.88
N GLU A 526 -3.30 13.40 -33.83
CA GLU A 526 -3.36 13.01 -35.25
C GLU A 526 -2.48 11.79 -35.56
N THR A 527 -1.31 11.66 -34.93
CA THR A 527 -0.37 10.58 -35.27
C THR A 527 -0.70 9.27 -34.56
N VAL A 528 -1.30 9.32 -33.37
CA VAL A 528 -1.60 8.12 -32.57
C VAL A 528 -2.95 7.50 -32.97
N SER A 529 -3.97 8.33 -33.21
CA SER A 529 -5.33 7.87 -33.49
C SER A 529 -5.76 7.97 -34.95
N GLY A 530 -5.10 8.80 -35.75
CA GLY A 530 -5.57 9.19 -37.08
C GLY A 530 -6.79 10.12 -37.06
N VAL A 531 -7.21 10.60 -35.88
CA VAL A 531 -8.29 11.59 -35.71
C VAL A 531 -7.73 12.97 -36.02
N THR A 532 -8.47 13.77 -36.80
CA THR A 532 -8.13 15.17 -37.08
C THR A 532 -8.67 16.06 -35.98
N TRP A 533 -7.96 17.14 -35.65
CA TRP A 533 -8.47 18.17 -34.77
C TRP A 533 -8.81 19.42 -35.58
N ASP A 534 -10.06 19.62 -35.95
CA ASP A 534 -10.45 20.72 -36.82
C ASP A 534 -10.66 22.05 -36.05
N ALA A 535 -10.62 23.17 -36.76
CA ALA A 535 -10.86 24.49 -36.18
C ALA A 535 -12.30 24.59 -35.63
N GLY A 536 -12.43 25.10 -34.40
CA GLY A 536 -13.67 25.17 -33.64
C GLY A 536 -13.94 23.96 -32.74
N GLU A 537 -13.16 22.89 -32.86
CA GLU A 537 -13.32 21.70 -32.02
C GLU A 537 -12.56 21.81 -30.71
N SER A 538 -13.14 21.24 -29.66
CA SER A 538 -12.55 21.20 -28.33
C SER A 538 -12.09 19.79 -27.96
N VAL A 539 -11.03 19.71 -27.17
CA VAL A 539 -10.52 18.46 -26.59
C VAL A 539 -10.19 18.66 -25.12
N THR A 540 -10.47 17.65 -24.29
CA THR A 540 -10.05 17.62 -22.89
C THR A 540 -8.76 16.84 -22.77
N VAL A 541 -7.77 17.46 -22.14
CA VAL A 541 -6.43 16.92 -21.99
C VAL A 541 -6.14 16.78 -20.49
N PRO A 542 -6.05 15.56 -19.97
CA PRO A 542 -5.65 15.33 -18.60
C PRO A 542 -4.15 15.62 -18.41
N ILE A 543 -3.82 16.45 -17.43
CA ILE A 543 -2.48 16.53 -16.89
C ILE A 543 -2.44 15.52 -15.75
N GLN A 544 -1.91 14.34 -16.05
CA GLN A 544 -1.99 13.18 -15.16
C GLN A 544 -0.62 12.87 -14.58
N MET A 545 -0.54 12.74 -13.26
CA MET A 545 0.63 12.22 -12.57
C MET A 545 0.25 10.87 -11.97
N LYS A 546 1.06 9.84 -12.29
CA LYS A 546 0.85 8.47 -11.83
C LYS A 546 2.07 7.96 -11.09
N ASN A 547 1.87 7.08 -10.11
CA ASN A 547 2.96 6.29 -9.53
C ASN A 547 3.26 5.07 -10.42
N VAL A 548 4.24 4.26 -10.03
CA VAL A 548 4.65 3.06 -10.77
C VAL A 548 3.63 1.91 -10.73
N TYR A 549 2.66 1.95 -9.81
CA TYR A 549 1.62 0.93 -9.64
C TYR A 549 0.31 1.27 -10.35
N GLY A 550 0.21 2.46 -10.95
CA GLY A 550 -0.94 2.91 -11.72
C GLY A 550 -1.86 3.88 -11.00
N ASP A 551 -1.69 4.11 -9.69
CA ASP A 551 -2.46 5.14 -8.99
C ASP A 551 -2.17 6.48 -9.61
N ASN A 552 -3.21 7.27 -9.86
CA ASN A 552 -3.04 8.50 -10.58
C ASN A 552 -4.03 9.58 -10.17
N ALA A 553 -3.56 10.81 -10.28
CA ALA A 553 -4.37 12.01 -10.18
C ALA A 553 -4.21 12.86 -11.44
N ALA A 554 -5.31 13.47 -11.87
CA ALA A 554 -5.29 14.34 -13.03
C ALA A 554 -6.11 15.61 -12.82
N GLN A 555 -5.63 16.69 -13.41
CA GLN A 555 -6.44 17.86 -13.71
C GLN A 555 -6.78 17.84 -15.20
N ASN A 556 -8.08 17.77 -15.50
CA ASN A 556 -8.60 17.85 -16.85
C ASN A 556 -8.71 19.32 -17.28
N ILE A 557 -7.99 19.68 -18.34
CA ILE A 557 -8.04 21.03 -18.94
C ILE A 557 -8.56 20.96 -20.37
N CYS A 558 -9.35 21.96 -20.77
CA CYS A 558 -9.91 22.02 -22.11
C CYS A 558 -9.11 22.94 -23.04
N PHE A 559 -8.91 22.49 -24.28
CA PHE A 559 -8.38 23.30 -25.39
C PHE A 559 -9.39 23.38 -26.52
N VAL A 560 -9.39 24.47 -27.29
CA VAL A 560 -10.18 24.64 -28.51
C VAL A 560 -9.33 25.25 -29.61
N ARG A 561 -9.43 24.69 -30.82
CA ARG A 561 -8.64 25.06 -31.98
C ARG A 561 -9.23 26.24 -32.75
#